data_AF-A0A271K8P0-F1
#
_entry.id   AF-A0A271K8P0-F1
#
_cell.length_a   1.000
_cell.length_b   1.000
_cell.length_c   1.000
_cell.angle_alpha   90.00
_cell.angle_beta   90.00
_cell.angle_gamma   90.00
#
_symmetry.space_group_name_H-M   'P 1'
#
loop_
_entity.id
_entity.type
_entity.pdbx_description
1 polymer ?
#
loop_
_entity_poly.entity_id
_entity_poly.type
_entity_poly.pdbx_seq_one_letter_code
_entity_poly.pdbx_strand_id
1 'polypeptide(L)'
;MTEINLFIDTNVLLSFYHLTDEDIKELHKLVDALKDGTVILWTTSQLRDEFARNREIKIKDALKDFYQPNWRGKPPAFVREYDEFKQLKSALKEAGNLHNDLLEKVENDAKNRDLPADKLIKELFEIAKNYDAGQEIYALAIERMRRGNPPGKSSVTIGDQINWECLLKAVPDKGDLHLVSADGDFASPLYPDGPHYFLSYEWETKKNGKLFSYPKLSTFFGVHLKNIQLVKEQERKTEIQRLGLSGSFYSTHMAIAKLSQFELFTPEEFEDLINIACNNGQVGMIMADNDVKSFYGKLLEKLGDSIPKLSREALEAMLNP
;
A
#
# COMPACT_ATOMS: atom_id res chain seq x y z
N MET A 1 0.77 -18.86 10.50
CA MET A 1 0.87 -18.73 9.03
C MET A 1 2.35 -18.67 8.69
N THR A 2 2.77 -19.21 7.55
CA THR A 2 4.13 -19.00 7.04
C THR A 2 4.29 -17.53 6.67
N GLU A 3 5.29 -16.86 7.22
CA GLU A 3 5.60 -15.45 6.93
C GLU A 3 6.02 -15.30 5.46
N ILE A 4 5.39 -14.38 4.73
CA ILE A 4 5.69 -14.14 3.31
C ILE A 4 6.85 -13.15 3.22
N ASN A 5 8.04 -13.58 2.78
CA ASN A 5 9.14 -12.65 2.52
C ASN A 5 8.95 -12.00 1.15
N LEU A 6 8.87 -10.68 1.13
CA LEU A 6 8.63 -9.88 -0.06
C LEU A 6 9.81 -8.95 -0.32
N PHE A 7 10.25 -8.88 -1.57
CA PHE A 7 11.13 -7.83 -2.07
C PHE A 7 10.46 -7.16 -3.26
N ILE A 8 10.42 -5.82 -3.26
CA ILE A 8 9.87 -5.01 -4.34
C ILE A 8 11.02 -4.26 -4.97
N ASP A 9 11.21 -4.44 -6.26
CA ASP A 9 12.24 -3.75 -7.04
C ASP A 9 12.05 -2.22 -7.02
N THR A 10 13.15 -1.48 -7.05
CA THR A 10 13.19 -0.01 -7.03
C THR A 10 12.31 0.59 -8.12
N ASN A 11 12.33 0.02 -9.33
CA ASN A 11 11.54 0.53 -10.45
C ASN A 11 10.04 0.40 -10.21
N VAL A 12 9.61 -0.66 -9.50
CA VAL A 12 8.22 -0.82 -9.09
C VAL A 12 7.84 0.22 -8.04
N LEU A 13 8.69 0.47 -7.04
CA LEU A 13 8.45 1.54 -6.06
C LEU A 13 8.39 2.93 -6.71
N LEU A 14 9.27 3.20 -7.67
CA LEU A 14 9.29 4.45 -8.43
C LEU A 14 8.06 4.63 -9.33
N SER A 15 7.43 3.54 -9.77
CA SER A 15 6.15 3.61 -10.48
C SER A 15 5.04 4.22 -9.61
N PHE A 16 5.24 4.34 -8.29
CA PHE A 16 4.21 4.88 -7.40
C PHE A 16 3.89 6.36 -7.65
N TYR A 17 4.76 7.09 -8.37
CA TYR A 17 4.46 8.45 -8.82
C TYR A 17 3.48 8.51 -10.00
N HIS A 18 3.10 7.35 -10.56
CA HIS A 18 2.10 7.21 -11.62
C HIS A 18 0.85 6.43 -11.16
N LEU A 19 0.63 6.27 -9.84
CA LEU A 19 -0.48 5.48 -9.32
C LEU A 19 -1.83 6.06 -9.70
N THR A 20 -2.76 5.15 -9.95
CA THR A 20 -4.19 5.44 -9.95
C THR A 20 -4.76 5.30 -8.54
N ASP A 21 -5.99 5.81 -8.32
CA ASP A 21 -6.71 5.63 -7.06
C ASP A 21 -6.87 4.15 -6.65
N GLU A 22 -6.96 3.25 -7.64
CA GLU A 22 -7.08 1.81 -7.41
C GLU A 22 -5.76 1.21 -6.90
N ASP A 23 -4.63 1.63 -7.47
CA ASP A 23 -3.31 1.18 -7.01
C ASP A 23 -3.01 1.64 -5.58
N ILE A 24 -3.45 2.86 -5.21
CA ILE A 24 -3.32 3.39 -3.85
C ILE A 24 -4.06 2.49 -2.85
N LYS A 25 -5.29 2.05 -3.15
CA LYS A 25 -6.06 1.17 -2.26
C LYS A 25 -5.36 -0.17 -2.06
N GLU A 26 -4.85 -0.76 -3.13
CA GLU A 26 -4.11 -2.03 -3.07
C GLU A 26 -2.83 -1.90 -2.22
N LEU A 27 -2.16 -0.75 -2.26
CA LEU A 27 -0.97 -0.51 -1.44
C LEU A 27 -1.25 -0.37 0.04
N HIS A 28 -2.40 0.20 0.43
CA HIS A 28 -2.81 0.21 1.84
C HIS A 28 -2.99 -1.23 2.37
N LYS A 29 -3.47 -2.16 1.53
CA LYS A 29 -3.57 -3.58 1.91
C LYS A 29 -2.21 -4.20 2.20
N LEU A 30 -1.17 -3.79 1.45
CA LEU A 30 0.19 -4.23 1.74
C LEU A 30 0.65 -3.69 3.09
N VAL A 31 0.45 -2.39 3.37
CA VAL A 31 0.79 -1.78 4.66
C VAL A 31 0.15 -2.55 5.82
N ASP A 32 -1.14 -2.90 5.71
CA ASP A 32 -1.84 -3.68 6.74
C ASP A 32 -1.23 -5.07 6.92
N ALA A 33 -0.89 -5.75 5.83
CA ALA A 33 -0.24 -7.06 5.85
C ALA A 33 1.21 -7.02 6.36
N LEU A 34 1.86 -5.86 6.33
CA LEU A 34 3.17 -5.66 6.94
C LEU A 34 3.05 -5.43 8.45
N LYS A 35 2.07 -4.61 8.87
CA LYS A 35 1.83 -4.27 10.29
C LYS A 35 1.43 -5.48 11.12
N ASP A 36 0.67 -6.42 10.54
CA ASP A 36 0.24 -7.64 11.23
C ASP A 36 1.26 -8.80 11.17
N GLY A 37 2.36 -8.62 10.44
CA GLY A 37 3.42 -9.62 10.29
C GLY A 37 3.13 -10.75 9.29
N THR A 38 2.05 -10.67 8.51
CA THR A 38 1.75 -11.67 7.47
C THR A 38 2.76 -11.62 6.34
N VAL A 39 3.20 -10.40 5.99
CA VAL A 39 4.24 -10.12 5.00
C VAL A 39 5.42 -9.45 5.70
N ILE A 40 6.63 -9.82 5.29
CA ILE A 40 7.87 -9.15 5.68
C ILE A 40 8.45 -8.51 4.41
N LEU A 41 8.37 -7.20 4.32
CA LEU A 41 9.05 -6.44 3.27
C LEU A 41 10.53 -6.30 3.61
N TRP A 42 11.38 -6.84 2.74
CA TRP A 42 12.82 -6.67 2.79
C TRP A 42 13.24 -5.52 1.86
N THR A 43 14.06 -4.61 2.40
CA THR A 43 14.72 -3.56 1.62
C THR A 43 16.22 -3.64 1.82
N THR A 44 16.97 -2.95 0.96
CA THR A 44 18.43 -2.82 1.07
C THR A 44 18.82 -1.35 1.05
N SER A 45 20.00 -1.01 1.57
CA SER A 45 20.53 0.36 1.40
C SER A 45 20.72 0.72 -0.08
N GLN A 46 21.15 -0.22 -0.93
CA GLN A 46 21.26 -0.01 -2.38
C GLN A 46 19.94 0.37 -3.04
N LEU A 47 18.85 -0.34 -2.73
CA LEU A 47 17.51 -0.04 -3.24
C LEU A 47 17.04 1.34 -2.77
N ARG A 48 17.24 1.66 -1.49
CA ARG A 48 16.84 2.96 -0.92
C ARG A 48 17.60 4.12 -1.57
N ASP A 49 18.90 3.94 -1.79
CA ASP A 49 19.73 4.94 -2.46
C ASP A 49 19.34 5.09 -3.94
N GLU A 50 19.02 3.99 -4.62
CA GLU A 50 18.55 4.03 -6.00
C GLU A 50 17.21 4.74 -6.12
N PHE A 51 16.28 4.47 -5.21
CA PHE A 51 15.01 5.19 -5.11
C PHE A 51 15.26 6.69 -4.92
N ALA A 52 16.13 7.06 -3.96
CA ALA A 52 16.45 8.45 -3.68
C ALA A 52 17.08 9.17 -4.89
N ARG A 53 17.98 8.52 -5.63
CA ARG A 53 18.60 9.08 -6.85
C ARG A 53 17.61 9.30 -7.98
N ASN A 54 16.65 8.39 -8.15
CA ASN A 54 15.76 8.37 -9.30
C ASN A 54 14.40 9.05 -9.06
N ARG A 55 14.05 9.35 -7.81
CA ARG A 55 12.78 9.98 -7.41
C ARG A 55 12.41 11.21 -8.25
N GLU A 56 13.29 12.20 -8.32
CA GLU A 56 12.98 13.48 -8.99
C GLU A 56 12.78 13.32 -10.49
N ILE A 57 13.54 12.40 -11.12
CA ILE A 57 13.40 12.09 -12.54
C ILE A 57 12.01 11.51 -12.81
N LYS A 58 11.51 10.64 -11.92
CA LYS A 58 10.20 10.01 -12.07
C LYS A 58 9.04 10.98 -11.83
N ILE A 59 9.14 11.86 -10.84
CA ILE A 59 8.17 12.93 -10.64
C ILE A 59 8.12 13.85 -11.87
N LYS A 60 9.27 14.24 -12.40
CA LYS A 60 9.35 15.07 -13.61
C LYS A 60 8.69 14.39 -14.82
N ASP A 61 8.90 13.09 -14.98
CA ASP A 61 8.28 12.29 -16.04
C ASP A 61 6.75 12.25 -15.89
N ALA A 62 6.25 11.99 -14.67
CA ALA A 62 4.82 11.98 -14.35
C ALA A 62 4.13 13.32 -14.62
N LEU A 63 4.82 14.45 -14.41
CA LEU A 63 4.25 15.78 -14.63
C LEU A 63 4.36 16.29 -16.07
N LYS A 64 5.05 15.57 -16.97
CA LYS A 64 5.38 16.06 -18.32
C LYS A 64 4.16 16.52 -19.12
N ASP A 65 3.09 15.74 -19.09
CA ASP A 65 1.85 16.06 -19.81
C ASP A 65 0.97 17.05 -19.02
N PHE A 66 1.13 17.09 -17.70
CA PHE A 66 0.43 18.04 -16.84
C PHE A 66 0.90 19.48 -17.11
N TYR A 67 2.17 19.71 -17.45
CA TYR A 67 2.67 21.05 -17.78
C TYR A 67 2.06 21.71 -19.04
N GLN A 68 1.27 21.00 -19.87
CA GLN A 68 0.71 21.56 -21.11
C GLN A 68 -0.80 21.84 -20.99
N PRO A 69 -1.25 23.11 -21.05
CA PRO A 69 -2.67 23.41 -21.13
C PRO A 69 -3.26 22.97 -22.49
N ASN A 70 -4.38 22.23 -22.42
CA ASN A 70 -4.93 21.47 -23.56
C ASN A 70 -5.80 22.26 -24.56
N TRP A 71 -6.11 23.55 -24.35
CA TRP A 71 -6.92 24.31 -25.32
C TRP A 71 -6.07 25.11 -26.32
N ARG A 72 -6.10 24.73 -27.59
CA ARG A 72 -5.34 25.37 -28.69
C ARG A 72 -6.23 25.92 -29.84
N GLY A 73 -7.55 25.91 -29.68
CA GLY A 73 -8.47 26.33 -30.73
C GLY A 73 -8.44 27.84 -30.99
N LYS A 74 -8.14 28.26 -32.23
CA LYS A 74 -8.35 29.63 -32.71
C LYS A 74 -9.70 29.70 -33.42
N PRO A 75 -10.77 30.23 -32.79
CA PRO A 75 -12.08 30.29 -33.42
C PRO A 75 -12.13 31.40 -34.50
N PRO A 76 -12.95 31.22 -35.55
CA PRO A 76 -13.32 32.28 -36.48
C PRO A 76 -13.93 33.51 -35.77
N ALA A 77 -13.90 34.67 -36.42
CA ALA A 77 -14.37 35.92 -35.80
C ALA A 77 -15.84 35.89 -35.38
N PHE A 78 -16.74 35.34 -36.20
CA PHE A 78 -18.18 35.30 -35.91
C PHE A 78 -18.52 34.45 -34.68
N VAL A 79 -17.69 33.46 -34.32
CA VAL A 79 -17.87 32.63 -33.12
C VAL A 79 -17.67 33.44 -31.84
N ARG A 80 -16.95 34.56 -31.91
CA ARG A 80 -16.64 35.41 -30.73
C ARG A 80 -17.84 36.22 -30.24
N GLU A 81 -18.85 36.39 -31.08
CA GLU A 81 -20.05 37.17 -30.76
C GLU A 81 -21.06 36.38 -29.91
N TYR A 82 -20.95 35.04 -29.91
CA TYR A 82 -21.81 34.15 -29.13
C TYR A 82 -21.48 34.23 -27.62
N ASP A 83 -22.51 34.24 -26.77
CA ASP A 83 -22.33 34.31 -25.32
C ASP A 83 -21.72 33.03 -24.75
N GLU A 84 -22.01 31.87 -25.35
CA GLU A 84 -21.40 30.59 -25.04
C GLU A 84 -19.88 30.64 -25.19
N PHE A 85 -19.38 31.37 -26.19
CA PHE A 85 -17.95 31.55 -26.38
C PHE A 85 -17.31 32.43 -25.29
N LYS A 86 -18.02 33.46 -24.81
CA LYS A 86 -17.56 34.28 -23.69
C LYS A 86 -17.48 33.47 -22.40
N GLN A 87 -18.50 32.64 -22.13
CA GLN A 87 -18.52 31.71 -20.99
C GLN A 87 -17.37 30.70 -21.07
N LEU A 88 -17.19 30.07 -22.23
CA LEU A 88 -16.08 29.14 -22.48
C LEU A 88 -14.72 29.79 -22.21
N LYS A 89 -14.50 31.01 -22.70
CA LYS A 89 -13.25 31.75 -22.45
C LYS A 89 -13.02 32.03 -20.96
N SER A 90 -14.08 32.38 -20.23
CA SER A 90 -13.99 32.59 -18.78
C SER A 90 -13.63 31.30 -18.05
N ALA A 91 -14.32 30.20 -18.36
CA ALA A 91 -14.04 28.89 -17.76
C ALA A 91 -12.62 28.39 -18.08
N LEU A 92 -12.13 28.59 -19.30
CA LEU A 92 -10.75 28.26 -19.67
C LEU A 92 -9.71 29.09 -18.89
N LYS A 93 -10.00 30.37 -18.64
CA LYS A 93 -9.13 31.23 -17.83
C LYS A 93 -9.10 30.76 -16.37
N GLU A 94 -10.27 30.46 -15.81
CA GLU A 94 -10.40 29.95 -14.43
C GLU A 94 -9.70 28.59 -14.27
N ALA A 95 -9.93 27.66 -15.21
CA ALA A 95 -9.23 26.38 -15.25
C ALA A 95 -7.71 26.55 -15.37
N GLY A 96 -7.23 27.52 -16.16
CA GLY A 96 -5.81 27.84 -16.27
C GLY A 96 -5.20 28.37 -14.96
N ASN A 97 -5.94 29.21 -14.23
CA ASN A 97 -5.51 29.69 -12.91
C ASN A 97 -5.44 28.54 -11.90
N LEU A 98 -6.51 27.76 -11.78
CA LEU A 98 -6.57 26.59 -10.90
C LEU A 98 -5.46 25.57 -11.24
N HIS A 99 -5.16 25.40 -12.52
CA HIS A 99 -4.09 24.54 -12.98
C HIS A 99 -2.71 25.03 -12.49
N ASN A 100 -2.43 26.34 -12.60
CA ASN A 100 -1.18 26.92 -12.12
C ASN A 100 -1.05 26.82 -10.59
N ASP A 101 -2.13 27.11 -9.85
CA ASP A 101 -2.16 27.01 -8.39
C ASP A 101 -1.90 25.56 -7.94
N LEU A 102 -2.52 24.59 -8.63
CA LEU A 102 -2.30 23.17 -8.36
C LEU A 102 -0.87 22.74 -8.70
N LEU A 103 -0.31 23.24 -9.81
CA LEU A 103 1.06 22.94 -10.20
C LEU A 103 2.06 23.47 -9.16
N GLU A 104 1.88 24.71 -8.67
CA GLU A 104 2.72 25.28 -7.62
C GLU A 104 2.63 24.45 -6.33
N LYS A 105 1.42 24.01 -5.96
CA LYS A 105 1.22 23.12 -4.81
C LYS A 105 1.97 21.80 -4.98
N VAL A 106 1.82 21.13 -6.12
CA VAL A 106 2.48 19.85 -6.40
C VAL A 106 4.00 20.00 -6.41
N GLU A 107 4.53 21.09 -6.96
CA GLU A 107 5.98 21.36 -6.94
C GLU A 107 6.51 21.59 -5.52
N ASN A 108 5.73 22.28 -4.67
CA ASN A 108 6.07 22.47 -3.26
C ASN A 108 6.02 21.14 -2.49
N ASP A 109 5.00 20.32 -2.69
CA ASP A 109 4.89 18.99 -2.09
C ASP A 109 6.06 18.09 -2.57
N ALA A 110 6.42 18.15 -3.86
CA ALA A 110 7.55 17.40 -4.42
C ALA A 110 8.90 17.81 -3.79
N LYS A 111 9.13 19.11 -3.57
CA LYS A 111 10.32 19.65 -2.89
C LYS A 111 10.39 19.21 -1.42
N ASN A 112 9.25 19.25 -0.73
CA ASN A 112 9.15 18.91 0.68
C ASN A 112 9.05 17.39 0.94
N ARG A 113 9.02 16.56 -0.10
CA ARG A 113 8.80 15.11 -0.04
C ARG A 113 7.48 14.75 0.66
N ASP A 114 6.43 15.51 0.34
CA ASP A 114 5.10 15.41 0.96
C ASP A 114 4.02 14.93 -0.02
N LEU A 115 4.41 14.50 -1.23
CA LEU A 115 3.45 13.90 -2.18
C LEU A 115 2.82 12.64 -1.56
N PRO A 116 1.60 12.28 -1.96
CA PRO A 116 0.96 11.05 -1.47
C PRO A 116 1.84 9.80 -1.61
N ALA A 117 2.53 9.66 -2.74
CA ALA A 117 3.48 8.57 -2.97
C ALA A 117 4.69 8.62 -2.02
N ASP A 118 5.20 9.81 -1.66
CA ASP A 118 6.31 9.95 -0.70
C ASP A 118 5.91 9.45 0.68
N LYS A 119 4.72 9.84 1.15
CA LYS A 119 4.18 9.43 2.44
C LYS A 119 4.07 7.92 2.53
N LEU A 120 3.52 7.29 1.48
CA LEU A 120 3.35 5.85 1.41
C LEU A 120 4.69 5.10 1.37
N ILE A 121 5.63 5.52 0.51
CA ILE A 121 6.96 4.89 0.45
C ILE A 121 7.70 5.05 1.78
N LYS A 122 7.58 6.20 2.43
CA LYS A 122 8.15 6.43 3.76
C LYS A 122 7.58 5.45 4.78
N GLU A 123 6.26 5.28 4.83
CA GLU A 123 5.62 4.30 5.72
C GLU A 123 6.10 2.87 5.43
N LEU A 124 6.18 2.47 4.17
CA LEU A 124 6.72 1.16 3.78
C LEU A 124 8.16 0.96 4.25
N PHE A 125 9.02 1.96 4.08
CA PHE A 125 10.44 1.90 4.49
C PHE A 125 10.64 1.93 6.01
N GLU A 126 9.72 2.53 6.76
CA GLU A 126 9.73 2.51 8.23
C GLU A 126 9.36 1.13 8.79
N ILE A 127 8.44 0.41 8.13
CA ILE A 127 8.01 -0.94 8.54
C ILE A 127 8.97 -2.02 8.00
N ALA A 128 9.56 -1.81 6.83
CA ALA A 128 10.41 -2.80 6.16
C ALA A 128 11.67 -3.17 6.96
N LYS A 129 12.07 -4.45 6.87
CA LYS A 129 13.37 -4.91 7.36
C LYS A 129 14.45 -4.52 6.37
N ASN A 130 15.31 -3.58 6.77
CA ASN A 130 16.41 -3.13 5.94
C ASN A 130 17.70 -3.93 6.21
N TYR A 131 18.36 -4.35 5.13
CA TYR A 131 19.71 -4.92 5.19
C TYR A 131 20.73 -3.95 4.58
N ASP A 132 21.79 -3.65 5.32
CA ASP A 132 22.83 -2.73 4.86
C ASP A 132 23.86 -3.43 3.96
N ALA A 133 24.03 -2.93 2.74
CA ALA A 133 25.01 -3.37 1.76
C ALA A 133 26.42 -2.86 2.11
N GLY A 134 27.05 -3.48 3.12
CA GLY A 134 28.43 -3.22 3.49
C GLY A 134 29.46 -3.71 2.46
N GLN A 135 30.75 -3.55 2.78
CA GLN A 135 31.87 -3.94 1.90
C GLN A 135 31.85 -5.43 1.51
N GLU A 136 31.42 -6.31 2.42
CA GLU A 136 31.30 -7.75 2.13
C GLU A 136 30.29 -8.01 1.00
N ILE A 137 29.09 -7.42 1.10
CA ILE A 137 28.06 -7.53 0.06
C ILE A 137 28.57 -6.99 -1.26
N TYR A 138 29.23 -5.84 -1.23
CA TYR A 138 29.80 -5.24 -2.44
C TYR A 138 30.80 -6.17 -3.12
N ALA A 139 31.70 -6.80 -2.35
CA ALA A 139 32.66 -7.77 -2.89
C ALA A 139 31.97 -9.00 -3.51
N LEU A 140 30.95 -9.55 -2.84
CA LEU A 140 30.15 -10.67 -3.35
C LEU A 140 29.40 -10.29 -4.64
N ALA A 141 28.85 -9.08 -4.72
CA ALA A 141 28.15 -8.59 -5.90
C ALA A 141 29.09 -8.42 -7.11
N ILE A 142 30.31 -7.91 -6.87
CA ILE A 142 31.36 -7.84 -7.91
C ILE A 142 31.75 -9.24 -8.39
N GLU A 143 31.92 -10.18 -7.47
CA GLU A 143 32.23 -11.57 -7.82
C GLU A 143 31.11 -12.21 -8.65
N ARG A 144 29.86 -12.04 -8.24
CA ARG A 144 28.66 -12.48 -8.98
C ARG A 144 28.66 -11.94 -10.40
N MET A 145 28.84 -10.63 -10.57
CA MET A 145 28.91 -9.98 -11.88
C MET A 145 30.04 -10.57 -12.74
N ARG A 146 31.25 -10.73 -12.18
CA ARG A 146 32.41 -11.25 -12.92
C ARG A 146 32.27 -12.72 -13.32
N ARG A 147 31.55 -13.52 -12.52
CA ARG A 147 31.20 -14.91 -12.86
C ARG A 147 30.10 -15.00 -13.93
N GLY A 148 29.39 -13.91 -14.19
CA GLY A 148 28.23 -13.88 -15.11
C GLY A 148 26.97 -14.47 -14.48
N ASN A 149 26.89 -14.50 -13.14
CA ASN A 149 25.71 -14.99 -12.44
C ASN A 149 24.65 -13.87 -12.37
N PRO A 150 23.36 -14.16 -12.67
CA PRO A 150 22.27 -13.20 -12.48
C PRO A 150 22.04 -12.89 -10.99
N PRO A 151 21.25 -11.88 -10.62
CA PRO A 151 20.57 -10.94 -11.51
C PRO A 151 21.53 -9.88 -12.06
N GLY A 152 21.03 -9.12 -13.03
CA GLY A 152 21.76 -8.02 -13.66
C GLY A 152 22.49 -8.42 -14.94
N LYS A 153 22.87 -7.42 -15.72
CA LYS A 153 23.62 -7.55 -16.97
C LYS A 153 25.11 -7.27 -16.76
N SER A 154 25.92 -7.48 -17.80
CA SER A 154 27.30 -6.95 -17.86
C SER A 154 27.27 -5.42 -18.01
N SER A 155 26.79 -4.72 -16.98
CA SER A 155 26.64 -3.27 -16.91
C SER A 155 27.71 -2.64 -16.04
N VAL A 156 27.87 -1.32 -16.17
CA VAL A 156 28.77 -0.52 -15.32
C VAL A 156 28.28 -0.50 -13.86
N THR A 157 26.98 -0.68 -13.64
CA THR A 157 26.34 -0.71 -12.32
C THR A 157 26.07 -2.15 -11.87
N ILE A 158 26.13 -2.39 -10.56
CA ILE A 158 25.92 -3.71 -9.94
C ILE A 158 24.75 -3.73 -8.93
N GLY A 159 23.74 -2.88 -9.14
CA GLY A 159 22.66 -2.65 -8.18
C GLY A 159 21.87 -3.92 -7.86
N ASP A 160 21.44 -4.65 -8.88
CA ASP A 160 20.67 -5.89 -8.70
C ASP A 160 21.49 -6.98 -8.03
N GLN A 161 22.78 -7.08 -8.35
CA GLN A 161 23.69 -8.01 -7.70
C GLN A 161 23.82 -7.69 -6.20
N ILE A 162 23.97 -6.42 -5.84
CA ILE A 162 24.00 -6.00 -4.43
C ILE A 162 22.69 -6.34 -3.74
N ASN A 163 21.54 -6.02 -4.35
CA ASN A 163 20.22 -6.32 -3.80
C ASN A 163 20.06 -7.81 -3.53
N TRP A 164 20.46 -8.66 -4.48
CA TRP A 164 20.35 -10.10 -4.34
C TRP A 164 21.27 -10.69 -3.26
N GLU A 165 22.52 -10.24 -3.19
CA GLU A 165 23.44 -10.67 -2.12
C GLU A 165 22.96 -10.24 -0.73
N CYS A 166 22.37 -9.06 -0.61
CA CYS A 166 21.68 -8.65 0.62
C CYS A 166 20.55 -9.62 0.97
N LEU A 167 19.67 -9.97 0.02
CA LEU A 167 18.55 -10.89 0.27
C LEU A 167 19.03 -12.28 0.70
N LEU A 168 20.08 -12.81 0.06
CA LEU A 168 20.72 -14.07 0.45
C LEU A 168 21.30 -14.05 1.87
N LYS A 169 21.62 -12.89 2.43
CA LYS A 169 22.10 -12.77 3.82
C LYS A 169 20.96 -12.46 4.79
N ALA A 170 19.99 -11.64 4.37
CA ALA A 170 18.96 -11.09 5.22
C ALA A 170 17.83 -12.08 5.51
N VAL A 171 17.35 -12.79 4.48
CA VAL A 171 16.18 -13.67 4.62
C VAL A 171 16.57 -14.95 5.36
N PRO A 172 15.82 -15.37 6.40
CA PRO A 172 16.09 -16.62 7.13
C PRO A 172 16.01 -17.87 6.25
N ASP A 173 16.71 -18.91 6.65
CA ASP A 173 16.63 -20.22 5.98
C ASP A 173 15.22 -20.80 6.09
N LYS A 174 14.85 -21.60 5.10
CA LYS A 174 13.50 -22.14 4.83
C LYS A 174 12.44 -21.06 4.49
N GLY A 175 12.87 -19.80 4.33
CA GLY A 175 12.01 -18.71 3.89
C GLY A 175 11.79 -18.74 2.37
N ASP A 176 10.53 -18.83 1.97
CA ASP A 176 10.12 -18.54 0.60
C ASP A 176 10.27 -17.03 0.33
N LEU A 177 10.79 -16.66 -0.84
CA LEU A 177 10.97 -15.29 -1.27
C LEU A 177 10.08 -14.97 -2.48
N HIS A 178 9.34 -13.88 -2.37
CA HIS A 178 8.48 -13.32 -3.40
C HIS A 178 9.11 -12.04 -3.93
N LEU A 179 9.52 -12.05 -5.20
CA LEU A 179 10.08 -10.90 -5.90
C LEU A 179 9.00 -10.21 -6.72
N VAL A 180 8.85 -8.90 -6.56
CA VAL A 180 8.03 -8.08 -7.46
C VAL A 180 8.97 -7.18 -8.26
N SER A 181 9.20 -7.54 -9.52
CA SER A 181 10.05 -6.78 -10.44
C SER A 181 9.45 -6.83 -11.84
N ALA A 182 9.47 -5.69 -12.53
CA ALA A 182 9.10 -5.59 -13.93
C ALA A 182 10.32 -5.79 -14.86
N ASP A 183 11.52 -5.93 -14.31
CA ASP A 183 12.75 -6.10 -15.08
C ASP A 183 13.01 -7.57 -15.44
N GLY A 184 13.54 -7.79 -16.64
CA GLY A 184 13.94 -9.10 -17.13
C GLY A 184 15.14 -9.69 -16.38
N ASP A 185 15.87 -8.89 -15.62
CA ASP A 185 17.11 -9.31 -14.95
C ASP A 185 16.89 -10.35 -13.84
N PHE A 186 15.68 -10.40 -13.28
CA PHE A 186 15.24 -11.43 -12.34
C PHE A 186 14.37 -12.51 -12.98
N ALA A 187 13.92 -12.31 -14.22
CA ALA A 187 12.94 -13.16 -14.88
C ALA A 187 13.58 -14.30 -15.69
N SER A 188 12.84 -15.38 -15.87
CA SER A 188 13.27 -16.47 -16.75
C SER A 188 13.12 -16.08 -18.22
N PRO A 189 14.15 -16.30 -19.06
CA PRO A 189 14.04 -16.14 -20.50
C PRO A 189 13.02 -17.09 -21.15
N LEU A 190 12.70 -18.22 -20.51
CA LEU A 190 11.74 -19.22 -21.00
C LEU A 190 10.33 -18.99 -20.46
N TYR A 191 10.23 -18.44 -19.25
CA TYR A 191 8.97 -18.21 -18.55
C TYR A 191 8.99 -16.78 -17.98
N PRO A 192 8.61 -15.76 -18.77
CA PRO A 192 8.77 -14.36 -18.36
C PRO A 192 8.06 -13.99 -17.05
N ASP A 193 6.99 -14.70 -16.69
CA ASP A 193 6.26 -14.52 -15.44
C ASP A 193 6.90 -15.25 -14.23
N GLY A 194 7.95 -16.02 -14.47
CA GLY A 194 8.66 -16.81 -13.45
C GLY A 194 10.07 -16.29 -13.18
N PRO A 195 10.65 -16.63 -12.03
CA PRO A 195 12.01 -16.25 -11.69
C PRO A 195 13.03 -16.95 -12.60
N HIS A 196 14.18 -16.30 -12.80
CA HIS A 196 15.31 -16.90 -13.50
C HIS A 196 15.71 -18.23 -12.84
N TYR A 197 15.94 -19.26 -13.66
CA TYR A 197 16.23 -20.61 -13.17
C TYR A 197 17.42 -20.64 -12.20
N PHE A 198 18.54 -19.99 -12.56
CA PHE A 198 19.72 -19.92 -11.70
C PHE A 198 19.43 -19.31 -10.32
N LEU A 199 18.62 -18.25 -10.26
CA LEU A 199 18.25 -17.59 -9.00
C LEU A 199 17.40 -18.53 -8.14
N SER A 200 16.48 -19.25 -8.77
CA SER A 200 15.62 -20.23 -8.10
C SER A 200 16.45 -21.38 -7.53
N TYR A 201 17.34 -21.93 -8.34
CA TYR A 201 18.27 -22.99 -7.93
C TYR A 201 19.20 -22.52 -6.79
N GLU A 202 19.74 -21.32 -6.90
CA GLU A 202 20.61 -20.75 -5.86
C GLU A 202 19.84 -20.53 -4.55
N TRP A 203 18.62 -19.99 -4.63
CA TRP A 203 17.77 -19.77 -3.47
C TRP A 203 17.43 -21.10 -2.79
N GLU A 204 16.99 -22.10 -3.55
CA GLU A 204 16.69 -23.44 -3.02
C GLU A 204 17.93 -24.08 -2.37
N THR A 205 19.09 -23.97 -3.02
CA THR A 205 20.35 -24.56 -2.50
C THR A 205 20.86 -23.87 -1.25
N LYS A 206 20.83 -22.53 -1.20
CA LYS A 206 21.40 -21.75 -0.10
C LYS A 206 20.42 -21.54 1.05
N LYS A 207 19.12 -21.49 0.76
CA LYS A 207 18.07 -21.15 1.73
C LYS A 207 17.11 -22.30 2.00
N ASN A 208 17.08 -23.37 1.20
CA ASN A 208 16.07 -24.43 1.35
C ASN A 208 14.63 -23.87 1.35
N GLY A 209 14.40 -22.84 0.55
CA GLY A 209 13.10 -22.19 0.31
C GLY A 209 12.85 -22.01 -1.18
N LYS A 210 11.66 -21.57 -1.55
CA LYS A 210 11.27 -21.35 -2.95
C LYS A 210 11.35 -19.89 -3.34
N LEU A 211 11.65 -19.65 -4.61
CA LEU A 211 11.64 -18.32 -5.21
C LEU A 211 10.39 -18.18 -6.09
N PHE A 212 9.69 -17.07 -5.92
CA PHE A 212 8.55 -16.66 -6.75
C PHE A 212 8.83 -15.29 -7.33
N SER A 213 8.36 -15.06 -8.56
CA SER A 213 8.47 -13.76 -9.22
C SER A 213 7.09 -13.29 -9.64
N TYR A 214 6.88 -11.98 -9.62
CA TYR A 214 5.67 -11.31 -10.04
C TYR A 214 6.04 -10.07 -10.87
N PRO A 215 5.54 -9.94 -12.11
CA PRO A 215 5.82 -8.77 -12.94
C PRO A 215 5.17 -7.49 -12.39
N LYS A 216 4.12 -7.64 -11.59
CA LYS A 216 3.33 -6.54 -11.03
C LYS A 216 2.92 -6.84 -9.60
N LEU A 217 2.80 -5.79 -8.81
CA LEU A 217 2.35 -5.89 -7.42
C LEU A 217 0.90 -6.40 -7.31
N SER A 218 0.03 -6.01 -8.24
CA SER A 218 -1.35 -6.51 -8.31
C SER A 218 -1.43 -8.03 -8.51
N THR A 219 -0.50 -8.63 -9.26
CA THR A 219 -0.40 -10.09 -9.40
C THR A 219 -0.04 -10.75 -8.08
N PHE A 220 0.91 -10.18 -7.33
CA PHE A 220 1.26 -10.65 -5.99
C PHE A 220 0.05 -10.57 -5.04
N PHE A 221 -0.69 -9.45 -5.06
CA PHE A 221 -1.90 -9.28 -4.24
C PHE A 221 -2.99 -10.29 -4.59
N GLY A 222 -3.23 -10.53 -5.87
CA GLY A 222 -4.23 -11.51 -6.32
C GLY A 222 -3.95 -12.93 -5.85
N VAL A 223 -2.68 -13.32 -5.76
CA VAL A 223 -2.26 -14.66 -5.33
C VAL A 223 -2.27 -14.80 -3.80
N HIS A 224 -1.70 -13.82 -3.10
CA HIS A 224 -1.44 -13.96 -1.66
C HIS A 224 -2.42 -13.18 -0.79
N LEU A 225 -2.67 -11.92 -1.12
CA LEU A 225 -3.44 -11.05 -0.23
C LEU A 225 -4.96 -11.22 -0.39
N LYS A 226 -5.47 -11.66 -1.54
CA LYS A 226 -6.92 -11.88 -1.71
C LYS A 226 -7.48 -12.91 -0.74
N ASN A 227 -6.76 -14.01 -0.53
CA ASN A 227 -7.17 -15.03 0.44
C ASN A 227 -7.02 -14.54 1.88
N ILE A 228 -5.95 -13.81 2.19
CA ILE A 228 -5.76 -13.21 3.52
C ILE A 228 -6.90 -12.23 3.84
N GLN A 229 -7.30 -11.41 2.88
CA GLN A 229 -8.43 -10.49 3.05
C GLN A 229 -9.73 -11.23 3.33
N LEU A 230 -10.05 -12.26 2.53
CA LEU A 230 -11.25 -13.06 2.75
C LEU A 230 -11.27 -13.72 4.14
N VAL A 231 -10.12 -14.22 4.61
CA VAL A 231 -10.00 -14.78 5.96
C VAL A 231 -10.23 -13.71 7.02
N LYS A 232 -9.60 -12.53 6.90
CA LYS A 232 -9.79 -11.42 7.85
C LYS A 232 -11.22 -10.88 7.87
N GLU A 233 -11.85 -10.75 6.71
CA GLU A 233 -13.26 -10.35 6.59
C GLU A 233 -14.17 -11.37 7.28
N GLN A 234 -13.89 -12.66 7.08
CA GLN A 234 -14.65 -13.72 7.73
C GLN A 234 -14.42 -13.75 9.25
N GLU A 235 -13.20 -13.55 9.72
CA GLU A 235 -12.87 -13.43 11.14
C GLU A 235 -13.59 -12.23 11.77
N ARG A 236 -13.54 -11.06 11.13
CA ARG A 236 -14.25 -9.86 11.58
C ARG A 236 -15.75 -10.11 11.69
N LYS A 237 -16.37 -10.67 10.65
CA LYS A 237 -17.80 -11.06 10.68
C LYS A 237 -18.11 -12.06 11.81
N THR A 238 -17.22 -13.00 12.04
CA THR A 238 -17.37 -13.99 13.14
C THR A 238 -17.33 -13.32 14.50
N GLU A 239 -16.45 -12.36 14.72
CA GLU A 239 -16.37 -11.64 16.00
C GLU A 239 -17.53 -10.65 16.18
N ILE A 240 -18.06 -10.04 15.10
CA ILE A 240 -19.31 -9.25 15.15
C ILE A 240 -20.48 -10.15 15.58
N GLN A 241 -20.61 -11.34 14.97
CA GLN A 241 -21.62 -12.32 15.37
C GLN A 241 -21.45 -12.76 16.83
N ARG A 242 -20.22 -12.99 17.28
CA ARG A 242 -19.93 -13.33 18.69
C ARG A 242 -20.34 -12.21 19.63
N LEU A 243 -20.08 -10.95 19.28
CA LEU A 243 -20.51 -9.80 20.06
C LEU A 243 -22.04 -9.75 20.16
N GLY A 244 -22.73 -9.92 19.02
CA GLY A 244 -24.20 -9.93 18.96
C GLY A 244 -24.84 -11.07 19.74
N LEU A 245 -24.20 -12.23 19.79
CA LEU A 245 -24.63 -13.40 20.56
C LEU A 245 -24.03 -13.45 21.98
N SER A 246 -23.32 -12.41 22.41
CA SER A 246 -22.66 -12.41 23.72
C SER A 246 -23.69 -12.58 24.84
N GLY A 247 -23.49 -13.63 25.65
CA GLY A 247 -24.35 -13.97 26.79
C GLY A 247 -23.77 -13.56 28.15
N SER A 248 -22.61 -12.91 28.18
CA SER A 248 -21.93 -12.48 29.41
C SER A 248 -21.02 -11.28 29.17
N PHE A 249 -20.75 -10.48 30.21
CA PHE A 249 -19.79 -9.38 30.13
C PHE A 249 -18.39 -9.87 29.71
N TYR A 250 -17.95 -11.02 30.23
CA TYR A 250 -16.67 -11.62 29.83
C TYR A 250 -16.60 -11.89 28.32
N SER A 251 -17.63 -12.52 27.73
CA SER A 251 -17.66 -12.77 26.29
C SER A 251 -17.74 -11.48 25.47
N THR A 252 -18.38 -10.43 26.00
CA THR A 252 -18.45 -9.11 25.38
C THR A 252 -17.06 -8.46 25.31
N HIS A 253 -16.34 -8.39 26.43
CA HIS A 253 -14.98 -7.84 26.45
C HIS A 253 -14.03 -8.61 25.53
N MET A 254 -14.13 -9.95 25.51
CA MET A 254 -13.30 -10.77 24.62
C MET A 254 -13.57 -10.48 23.14
N ALA A 255 -14.84 -10.32 22.76
CA ALA A 255 -15.20 -9.96 21.38
C ALA A 255 -14.75 -8.53 21.04
N ILE A 256 -14.96 -7.56 21.93
CA ILE A 256 -14.53 -6.17 21.74
C ILE A 256 -13.02 -6.04 21.65
N ALA A 257 -12.26 -6.77 22.48
CA ALA A 257 -10.80 -6.77 22.42
C ALA A 257 -10.26 -7.23 21.06
N LYS A 258 -10.91 -8.23 20.45
CA LYS A 258 -10.57 -8.69 19.09
C LYS A 258 -11.04 -7.71 18.03
N LEU A 259 -12.28 -7.22 18.12
CA LEU A 259 -12.84 -6.26 17.18
C LEU A 259 -12.03 -4.95 17.14
N SER A 260 -11.48 -4.54 18.28
CA SER A 260 -10.63 -3.35 18.41
C SER A 260 -9.30 -3.44 17.64
N GLN A 261 -8.92 -4.63 17.15
CA GLN A 261 -7.73 -4.82 16.30
C GLN A 261 -8.00 -4.50 14.83
N PHE A 262 -9.27 -4.40 14.42
CA PHE A 262 -9.63 -4.03 13.05
C PHE A 262 -9.78 -2.50 12.94
N GLU A 263 -9.15 -1.92 11.92
CA GLU A 263 -9.19 -0.46 11.72
C GLU A 263 -10.38 0.02 10.88
N LEU A 264 -10.96 -0.86 10.05
CA LEU A 264 -12.00 -0.53 9.07
C LEU A 264 -13.15 -1.54 9.14
N PHE A 265 -14.38 -1.02 9.10
CA PHE A 265 -15.62 -1.78 9.01
C PHE A 265 -16.41 -1.31 7.79
N THR A 266 -17.21 -2.18 7.17
CA THR A 266 -18.12 -1.78 6.10
C THR A 266 -19.34 -1.03 6.67
N PRO A 267 -20.05 -0.23 5.88
CA PRO A 267 -21.28 0.44 6.34
C PRO A 267 -22.31 -0.52 6.96
N GLU A 268 -22.45 -1.71 6.38
CA GLU A 268 -23.33 -2.78 6.89
C GLU A 268 -22.84 -3.31 8.26
N GLU A 269 -21.54 -3.59 8.40
CA GLU A 269 -20.95 -4.06 9.66
C GLU A 269 -21.05 -3.00 10.77
N PHE A 270 -20.99 -1.71 10.40
CA PHE A 270 -21.24 -0.62 11.33
C PHE A 270 -22.67 -0.59 11.83
N GLU A 271 -23.65 -0.73 10.93
CA GLU A 271 -25.06 -0.82 11.33
C GLU A 271 -25.31 -2.03 12.24
N ASP A 272 -24.70 -3.18 11.94
CA ASP A 272 -24.75 -4.36 12.80
C ASP A 272 -24.18 -4.07 14.19
N LEU A 273 -23.01 -3.44 14.30
CA LEU A 273 -22.38 -3.10 15.58
C LEU A 273 -23.23 -2.15 16.43
N ILE A 274 -23.89 -1.16 15.80
CA ILE A 274 -24.81 -0.25 16.48
C ILE A 274 -26.06 -1.00 16.93
N ASN A 275 -26.65 -1.83 16.06
CA ASN A 275 -27.80 -2.65 16.39
C ASN A 275 -27.50 -3.60 17.56
N ILE A 276 -26.29 -4.16 17.63
CA ILE A 276 -25.86 -4.99 18.75
C ILE A 276 -25.80 -4.19 20.05
N ALA A 277 -25.24 -2.97 20.03
CA ALA A 277 -25.22 -2.11 21.22
C ALA A 277 -26.63 -1.82 21.75
N CYS A 278 -27.56 -1.50 20.85
CA CYS A 278 -28.93 -1.15 21.21
C CYS A 278 -29.77 -2.35 21.68
N ASN A 279 -29.59 -3.52 21.05
CA ASN A 279 -30.51 -4.66 21.22
C ASN A 279 -29.95 -5.79 22.09
N ASN A 280 -28.63 -5.93 22.20
CA ASN A 280 -28.04 -6.90 23.12
C ASN A 280 -27.90 -6.27 24.51
N GLY A 281 -28.77 -6.67 25.44
CA GLY A 281 -28.78 -6.15 26.80
C GLY A 281 -27.45 -6.33 27.55
N GLN A 282 -26.69 -7.40 27.29
CA GLN A 282 -25.36 -7.59 27.90
C GLN A 282 -24.38 -6.54 27.42
N VAL A 283 -24.38 -6.21 26.12
CA VAL A 283 -23.51 -5.17 25.55
C VAL A 283 -23.94 -3.79 26.03
N GLY A 284 -25.24 -3.49 25.96
CA GLY A 284 -25.79 -2.21 26.39
C GLY A 284 -25.52 -1.85 27.86
N MET A 285 -25.55 -2.84 28.76
CA MET A 285 -25.32 -2.63 30.20
C MET A 285 -23.89 -2.20 30.55
N ILE A 286 -22.90 -2.51 29.70
CA ILE A 286 -21.48 -2.23 29.94
C ILE A 286 -20.91 -1.19 28.96
N MET A 287 -21.78 -0.39 28.32
CA MET A 287 -21.34 0.69 27.41
C MET A 287 -20.44 1.73 28.07
N ALA A 288 -20.51 1.86 29.40
CA ALA A 288 -19.67 2.76 30.17
C ALA A 288 -18.29 2.16 30.53
N ASP A 289 -18.08 0.85 30.32
CA ASP A 289 -16.79 0.23 30.58
C ASP A 289 -15.73 0.77 29.61
N ASN A 290 -14.51 0.96 30.12
CA ASN A 290 -13.49 1.74 29.41
C ASN A 290 -13.19 1.23 27.99
N ASP A 291 -13.07 -0.08 27.81
CA ASP A 291 -12.78 -0.70 26.51
C ASP A 291 -13.99 -0.63 25.56
N VAL A 292 -15.19 -0.90 26.07
CA VAL A 292 -16.45 -0.82 25.31
C VAL A 292 -16.71 0.61 24.85
N LYS A 293 -16.64 1.57 25.78
CA LYS A 293 -16.79 3.00 25.51
C LYS A 293 -15.75 3.49 24.51
N SER A 294 -14.50 3.06 24.64
CA SER A 294 -13.42 3.43 23.72
C SER A 294 -13.67 2.88 22.31
N PHE A 295 -14.06 1.61 22.20
CA PHE A 295 -14.35 0.97 20.93
C PHE A 295 -15.48 1.68 20.17
N TYR A 296 -16.63 1.87 20.83
CA TYR A 296 -17.79 2.54 20.21
C TYR A 296 -17.57 4.04 19.98
N GLY A 297 -16.78 4.71 20.84
CA GLY A 297 -16.37 6.10 20.61
C GLY A 297 -15.51 6.26 19.34
N LYS A 298 -14.54 5.36 19.12
CA LYS A 298 -13.74 5.35 17.88
C LYS A 298 -14.56 5.06 16.63
N LEU A 299 -15.56 4.17 16.73
CA LEU A 299 -16.50 3.90 15.64
C LEU A 299 -17.26 5.19 15.25
N LEU A 300 -17.73 5.98 16.23
CA LEU A 300 -18.39 7.26 15.99
C LEU A 300 -17.47 8.31 15.32
N GLU A 301 -16.23 8.45 15.80
CA GLU A 301 -15.28 9.42 15.25
C GLU A 301 -14.93 9.14 13.78
N LYS A 302 -14.76 7.87 13.42
CA LYS A 302 -14.36 7.46 12.06
C LYS A 302 -15.45 7.61 10.99
N LEU A 303 -16.71 7.75 11.38
CA LEU A 303 -17.86 7.60 10.47
C LEU A 303 -18.45 8.91 9.92
N GLY A 304 -18.10 10.07 10.47
CA GLY A 304 -18.59 11.38 9.98
C GLY A 304 -20.12 11.42 9.78
N ASP A 305 -20.58 11.92 8.62
CA ASP A 305 -22.00 12.04 8.25
C ASP A 305 -22.58 10.80 7.55
N SER A 306 -21.86 9.67 7.54
CA SER A 306 -22.20 8.49 6.72
C SER A 306 -23.23 7.56 7.38
N ILE A 307 -23.63 7.83 8.62
CA ILE A 307 -24.60 7.04 9.39
C ILE A 307 -25.99 7.69 9.27
N PRO A 308 -27.08 6.90 9.15
CA PRO A 308 -28.42 7.41 9.41
C PRO A 308 -28.47 8.15 10.75
N LYS A 309 -28.92 9.41 10.74
CA LYS A 309 -28.94 10.32 11.90
C LYS A 309 -29.48 9.66 13.19
N LEU A 310 -30.50 8.82 13.06
CA LEU A 310 -31.12 8.07 14.16
C LEU A 310 -30.17 7.08 14.85
N SER A 311 -29.37 6.33 14.08
CA SER A 311 -28.43 5.34 14.62
C SER A 311 -27.25 6.01 15.34
N ARG A 312 -26.86 7.21 14.88
CA ARG A 312 -25.85 8.04 15.53
C ARG A 312 -26.34 8.58 16.86
N GLU A 313 -27.53 9.18 16.89
CA GLU A 313 -28.14 9.73 18.11
C GLU A 313 -28.35 8.65 19.19
N ALA A 314 -28.75 7.44 18.78
CA ALA A 314 -28.90 6.30 19.69
C ALA A 314 -27.56 5.90 20.35
N LEU A 315 -26.49 5.78 19.56
CA LEU A 315 -25.18 5.41 20.09
C LEU A 315 -24.56 6.51 20.96
N GLU A 316 -24.73 7.79 20.59
CA GLU A 316 -24.27 8.94 21.38
C GLU A 316 -24.96 9.00 22.75
N ALA A 317 -26.27 8.70 22.82
CA ALA A 317 -27.01 8.62 24.08
C ALA A 317 -26.52 7.49 24.98
N MET A 318 -26.08 6.36 24.42
CA MET A 318 -25.57 5.22 25.20
C MET A 318 -24.16 5.43 25.74
N LEU A 319 -23.33 6.24 25.07
CA LEU A 319 -21.95 6.53 25.50
C LEU A 319 -21.87 7.67 26.53
N ASN A 320 -22.90 8.51 26.59
CA ASN A 320 -23.08 9.59 27.55
C ASN A 320 -24.42 9.42 28.30
N PRO A 321 -24.57 8.33 29.08
CA PRO A 321 -25.82 7.95 29.74
C PRO A 321 -26.24 8.89 30.87
#